data_AF-A0A151R251-F1
#
_entry.id   AF-A0A151R251-F1
#
_cell.length_a   1.000
_cell.length_b   1.000
_cell.length_c   1.000
_cell.angle_alpha   90.00
_cell.angle_beta   90.00
_cell.angle_gamma   90.00
#
_symmetry.space_group_name_H-M   'P 1'
#
loop_
_entity.id
_entity.type
_entity.pdbx_description
1 polymer ?
#
loop_
_entity_poly.entity_id
_entity_poly.type
_entity_poly.pdbx_seq_one_letter_code
_entity_poly.pdbx_strand_id
1 'polypeptide(L)' 'MCVDYTDLNKACPKDSYPLPNIDRLVDGASGHAVLSFLDAYSGYNQIMMYPPNEVHMSFITDHANYCY' A
#
# COMPACT_ATOMS: atom_id res chain seq x y z
N MET A 1 1.92 -14.74 3.35
CA MET A 1 2.34 -15.04 1.96
C MET A 1 3.09 -13.83 1.44
N CYS A 2 4.25 -14.02 0.80
CA CYS A 2 5.00 -12.94 0.18
C CYS A 2 5.07 -13.25 -1.32
N VAL A 3 4.72 -12.27 -2.16
CA VAL A 3 4.81 -12.40 -3.61
C VAL A 3 5.93 -11.48 -4.09
N ASP A 4 6.85 -12.02 -4.87
CA ASP A 4 7.95 -11.24 -5.43
C ASP A 4 7.47 -10.45 -6.66
N TYR A 5 7.16 -9.18 -6.45
CA TYR A 5 6.81 -8.23 -7.51
C TYR A 5 8.00 -7.35 -7.94
N THR A 6 9.25 -7.75 -7.67
CA THR A 6 10.43 -6.89 -7.93
C THR A 6 10.50 -6.38 -9.36
N ASP A 7 10.29 -7.24 -10.36
CA ASP A 7 10.37 -6.84 -11.75
C ASP A 7 9.11 -6.09 -12.24
N LEU A 8 7.94 -6.45 -11.71
CA LEU A 8 6.70 -5.70 -11.94
C LEU A 8 6.82 -4.25 -11.42
N ASN A 9 7.34 -4.07 -10.21
CA ASN A 9 7.55 -2.77 -9.59
C ASN A 9 8.60 -1.91 -10.32
N LYS A 10 9.54 -2.52 -11.04
CA LYS A 10 10.49 -1.79 -11.92
C LYS A 10 9.84 -1.36 -13.23
N ALA A 11 8.92 -2.16 -13.76
CA ALA A 11 8.23 -1.87 -15.02
C ALA A 11 7.12 -0.82 -14.86
N CYS A 12 6.47 -0.77 -13.70
CA CYS A 12 5.40 0.19 -13.42
C CYS A 12 5.96 1.61 -13.16
N PRO A 13 5.36 2.65 -13.75
CA PRO A 13 5.71 4.03 -13.41
C PRO A 13 5.34 4.33 -11.95
N LYS A 14 6.21 5.06 -11.25
CA LYS A 14 5.94 5.47 -9.87
C LYS A 14 5.04 6.71 -9.85
N ASP A 15 3.83 6.54 -9.36
CA ASP A 15 2.94 7.65 -9.03
C ASP A 15 3.15 8.08 -7.56
N SER A 16 4.12 8.96 -7.35
CA SER A 16 4.55 9.35 -6.00
C SER A 16 3.69 10.51 -5.49
N TYR A 17 2.81 10.23 -4.52
CA TYR A 17 2.11 11.27 -3.78
C TYR A 17 3.05 11.91 -2.75
N PRO A 18 3.12 13.26 -2.70
CA PRO A 18 4.00 13.95 -1.76
C PRO A 18 3.54 13.69 -0.33
N LEU A 19 4.41 13.08 0.47
CA LEU A 19 4.17 12.92 1.90
C LEU A 19 4.44 14.24 2.64
N PRO A 20 3.62 14.60 3.64
CA PRO A 20 3.87 15.76 4.48
C PRO A 20 5.17 15.59 5.28
N ASN A 21 5.82 16.72 5.59
CA ASN A 21 6.99 16.74 6.46
C ASN A 21 6.61 16.29 7.88
N ILE A 22 7.46 15.43 8.47
CA ILE A 22 7.21 14.80 9.78
C ILE A 22 7.14 15.82 10.93
N ASP A 23 8.01 16.82 10.95
CA ASP A 23 8.02 17.85 11.99
C ASP A 23 6.70 18.62 11.98
N ARG A 24 6.19 18.94 10.79
CA ARG A 24 4.89 19.60 10.65
C ARG A 24 3.73 18.76 11.17
N LEU A 25 3.79 17.43 11.04
CA LEU A 25 2.79 16.52 11.61
C LEU A 25 2.88 16.49 13.14
N VAL A 26 4.09 16.42 13.69
CA VAL A 26 4.34 16.38 15.13
C VAL A 26 3.92 17.68 15.79
N ASP A 27 4.30 18.83 15.21
CA ASP A 27 3.90 20.15 15.70
C ASP A 27 2.38 20.32 15.67
N GLY A 28 1.72 19.83 14.61
CA GLY A 28 0.26 19.85 14.50
C GLY A 28 -0.45 19.00 15.54
N ALA A 29 0.15 17.90 15.99
CA ALA A 29 -0.37 17.06 17.06
C ALA A 29 -0.01 17.58 18.46
N SER A 30 1.03 18.41 18.58
CA SER A 30 1.48 18.97 19.86
C SER A 30 0.39 19.79 20.55
N GLY A 31 0.37 19.78 21.90
CA GLY A 31 -0.61 20.52 22.70
C GLY A 31 -1.99 19.87 22.87
N HIS A 32 -2.25 18.74 22.20
CA HIS A 32 -3.47 17.96 22.44
C HIS A 32 -3.33 17.11 23.71
N ALA A 33 -4.36 17.11 24.55
CA ALA A 33 -4.35 16.36 25.83
C ALA A 33 -4.46 14.84 25.65
N VAL A 34 -5.00 14.39 24.51
CA VAL A 34 -5.22 12.97 24.19
C VAL A 34 -4.92 12.77 22.70
N LEU A 35 -4.27 11.65 22.38
CA LEU A 35 -4.06 11.16 21.03
C LEU A 35 -4.67 9.77 20.89
N SER A 36 -5.34 9.52 19.77
CA SER A 36 -5.87 8.20 19.40
C SER A 36 -5.28 7.79 18.07
N PHE A 37 -4.84 6.54 17.97
CA PHE A 37 -4.22 5.99 16.77
C PHE A 37 -5.12 4.93 16.16
N LEU A 38 -5.19 4.92 14.84
CA LEU A 38 -5.87 3.89 14.07
C LEU A 38 -4.81 3.05 13.35
N ASP A 39 -4.97 1.73 13.43
CA ASP A 39 -4.17 0.82 12.63
C ASP A 39 -4.76 0.70 11.22
N ALA A 40 -3.95 1.02 10.22
CA ALA A 40 -4.32 0.92 8.82
C ALA A 40 -3.65 -0.29 8.13
N TYR A 41 -3.10 -1.25 8.89
CA TYR A 41 -2.38 -2.40 8.34
C TYR A 41 -3.18 -3.17 7.28
N SER A 42 -4.47 -3.39 7.52
CA SER A 42 -5.34 -4.10 6.56
C SER A 42 -5.69 -3.29 5.30
N GLY A 43 -5.31 -2.01 5.24
CA GLY A 43 -5.63 -1.09 4.14
C GLY A 43 -5.16 -1.60 2.78
N TYR A 44 -4.01 -2.30 2.74
CA TYR A 44 -3.49 -2.92 1.50
C TYR A 44 -4.46 -3.92 0.86
N ASN A 45 -5.29 -4.60 1.65
CA ASN A 45 -6.23 -5.61 1.16
C ASN A 45 -7.68 -5.08 1.01
N GLN A 46 -7.92 -3.82 1.40
CA GLN A 46 -9.26 -3.20 1.38
C GLN A 46 -9.43 -2.23 0.21
N ILE A 47 -8.34 -1.70 -0.33
CA ILE A 47 -8.36 -0.86 -1.52
C ILE A 47 -8.54 -1.76 -2.75
N MET A 48 -9.65 -1.55 -3.46
CA MET A 48 -9.97 -2.32 -4.67
C MET A 48 -8.95 -2.04 -5.77
N MET A 49 -8.53 -3.10 -6.44
CA MET A 49 -7.71 -3.00 -7.64
C MET A 49 -8.54 -2.39 -8.78
N TYR A 50 -7.88 -1.67 -9.67
CA TYR A 50 -8.50 -1.31 -10.94
C TYR A 50 -8.70 -2.60 -11.76
N PRO A 51 -9.92 -3.02 -12.15
CA PRO A 51 -10.16 -4.37 -12.68
C PRO A 51 -9.27 -4.78 -13.86
N PRO A 52 -8.94 -3.89 -14.82
CA PRO A 52 -7.99 -4.22 -15.89
C PRO A 52 -6.56 -4.54 -15.43
N ASN A 53 -6.16 -4.11 -14.22
CA ASN A 53 -4.82 -4.33 -13.69
C ASN A 53 -4.67 -5.60 -12.85
N GLU A 54 -5.78 -6.26 -12.47
CA GLU A 54 -5.76 -7.49 -11.63
C GLU A 54 -4.86 -8.58 -12.24
N VAL A 55 -4.94 -8.77 -13.57
CA VAL A 55 -4.12 -9.76 -14.29
C VAL A 55 -2.62 -9.49 -14.19
N HIS A 56 -2.21 -8.22 -14.08
CA HIS A 56 -0.82 -7.81 -13.92
C HIS A 56 -0.28 -8.08 -12.51
N MET A 57 -1.18 -8.25 -11.54
CA MET A 57 -0.89 -8.61 -10.15
C MET A 57 -1.02 -10.12 -9.92
N SER A 58 -0.84 -10.92 -10.97
CA SER A 58 -0.93 -12.38 -10.87
C SER A 58 0.31 -13.00 -10.23
N PHE A 59 0.10 -14.09 -9.51
CA PHE A 59 1.16 -14.87 -8.89
C PHE A 59 0.88 -16.37 -8.98
N ILE A 60 1.97 -17.14 -8.98
CA ILE A 60 1.95 -18.59 -9.15
C ILE A 60 2.15 -19.23 -7.78
N THR A 61 1.35 -20.25 -7.50
CA THR A 61 1.52 -21.18 -6.38
C THR A 61 1.70 -22.59 -6.93
N ASP A 62 2.10 -23.55 -6.09
CA ASP A 62 2.26 -24.95 -6.50
C ASP A 62 0.97 -25.58 -7.07
N HIS A 63 -0.20 -24.99 -6.80
CA HIS A 63 -1.50 -25.57 -7.11
C HIS A 63 -2.24 -24.80 -8.21
N ALA A 64 -2.04 -23.49 -8.31
CA ALA A 64 -2.76 -22.64 -9.25
C ALA A 64 -2.12 -21.24 -9.39
N ASN A 65 -2.60 -20.53 -10.41
CA ASN A 65 -2.36 -19.11 -10.59
C ASN A 65 -3.52 -18.31 -10.00
N TYR A 66 -3.20 -17.24 -9.29
CA TYR A 66 -4.18 -16.33 -8.71
C TYR A 66 -3.88 -14.90 -9.14
N CYS A 67 -4.91 -14.06 -9.15
CA CYS A 67 -4.81 -12.61 -9.23
C CYS A 67 -5.52 -11.99 -8.02
N TYR A 68 -4.99 -10.85 -7.57
CA TYR A 68 -5.64 -10.01 -6.56
C TYR A 68 -6.74 -9.16 -7.18
#